data_AF-A0A1S9IHN5-F1
#
_entry.id   AF-A0A1S9IHN5-F1
#
_cell.length_a   1.000
_cell.length_b   1.000
_cell.length_c   1.000
_cell.angle_alpha   90.00
_cell.angle_beta   90.00
_cell.angle_gamma   90.00
#
_symmetry.space_group_name_H-M   'P 1'
#
loop_
_entity.id
_entity.type
_entity.pdbx_description
1 polymer ?
#
loop_
_entity_poly.entity_id
_entity_poly.type
_entity_poly.pdbx_seq_one_letter_code
_entity_poly.pdbx_strand_id
1 'polypeptide(L)'
;MDINKIIKIAAEAGKIILQSGGETYRVEETMSRICAAYNIEDSDNYVTPTVIMISATNKAGQTVSLNKRITSRTIDLDKIDKVNTLSRSIKEKNLTLEEVEKELNIIKKGVPYDYKIEIISSCFISSFFTLLFGGNFLDFLISFIIGAALKPVLSFLSYLNVNVFFTNLVGGFTVSLFALLSTLVVSGLNVDKIIIGSVMILVPGIAIVNALRDTIAGDLISGIVRGAEAFLIAVAIAVGSGVVLKLWIHLGGTTL
;
A
#
# COMPACT_ATOMS: atom_id res chain seq x y z
N MET A 1 -36.25 -6.22 -2.09
CA MET A 1 -34.79 -6.23 -2.35
C MET A 1 -34.17 -7.30 -1.47
N ASP A 2 -33.29 -8.13 -2.02
CA ASP A 2 -32.61 -9.19 -1.26
C ASP A 2 -31.49 -8.59 -0.40
N ILE A 3 -31.69 -8.60 0.93
CA ILE A 3 -30.71 -8.14 1.92
C ILE A 3 -29.36 -8.84 1.75
N ASN A 4 -29.35 -10.11 1.36
CA ASN A 4 -28.10 -10.85 1.13
C ASN A 4 -27.30 -10.23 -0.02
N LYS A 5 -27.97 -9.80 -1.10
CA LYS A 5 -27.31 -9.18 -2.25
C LYS A 5 -26.72 -7.81 -1.88
N ILE A 6 -27.46 -7.00 -1.12
CA ILE A 6 -26.99 -5.69 -0.64
C ILE A 6 -25.74 -5.83 0.23
N ILE A 7 -25.78 -6.69 1.25
CA ILE A 7 -24.66 -6.92 2.17
C ILE A 7 -23.44 -7.48 1.42
N LYS A 8 -23.64 -8.39 0.45
CA LYS A 8 -22.54 -8.93 -0.37
C LYS A 8 -21.85 -7.85 -1.20
N ILE A 9 -22.62 -6.92 -1.79
CA ILE A 9 -22.11 -5.80 -2.58
C ILE A 9 -21.37 -4.81 -1.67
N ALA A 10 -21.97 -4.42 -0.55
CA ALA A 10 -21.32 -3.55 0.44
C ALA A 10 -19.98 -4.15 0.91
N ALA A 11 -19.97 -5.43 1.30
CA ALA A 11 -18.76 -6.12 1.71
C ALA A 11 -17.71 -6.27 0.59
N GLU A 12 -18.12 -6.37 -0.68
CA GLU A 12 -17.17 -6.37 -1.80
C GLU A 12 -16.55 -5.00 -2.04
N ALA A 13 -17.34 -3.92 -1.96
CA ALA A 13 -16.83 -2.55 -2.00
C ALA A 13 -15.82 -2.31 -0.87
N GLY A 14 -16.20 -2.68 0.36
CA GLY A 14 -15.32 -2.58 1.51
C GLY A 14 -14.04 -3.41 1.36
N LYS A 15 -14.16 -4.63 0.82
CA LYS A 15 -13.02 -5.49 0.51
C LYS A 15 -12.08 -4.82 -0.48
N ILE A 16 -12.57 -4.22 -1.57
CA ILE A 16 -11.72 -3.52 -2.54
C ILE A 16 -10.96 -2.37 -1.86
N ILE A 17 -11.65 -1.52 -1.09
CA ILE A 17 -11.00 -0.39 -0.38
C ILE A 17 -9.90 -0.90 0.55
N LEU A 18 -10.20 -1.91 1.37
CA LEU A 18 -9.26 -2.43 2.36
C LEU A 18 -8.08 -3.15 1.71
N GLN A 19 -8.31 -3.94 0.65
CA GLN A 19 -7.25 -4.59 -0.13
C GLN A 19 -6.36 -3.60 -0.86
N SER A 20 -6.87 -2.41 -1.17
CA SER A 20 -6.13 -1.32 -1.82
C SER A 20 -5.41 -0.38 -0.84
N GLY A 21 -5.41 -0.70 0.46
CA GLY A 21 -4.68 0.06 1.48
C GLY A 21 -5.48 1.17 2.16
N GLY A 22 -6.81 1.17 2.01
CA GLY A 22 -7.69 2.15 2.65
C GLY A 22 -7.72 2.05 4.18
N GLU A 23 -8.08 3.15 4.81
CA GLU A 23 -8.31 3.27 6.26
C GLU A 23 -9.54 2.47 6.68
N THR A 24 -9.53 1.90 7.89
CA THR A 24 -10.60 1.02 8.39
C THR A 24 -11.95 1.74 8.50
N TYR A 25 -11.98 2.92 9.12
CA TYR A 25 -13.22 3.70 9.24
C TYR A 25 -13.84 4.04 7.87
N ARG A 26 -13.03 4.29 6.82
CA ARG A 26 -13.54 4.58 5.47
C ARG A 26 -14.20 3.38 4.83
N VAL A 27 -13.71 2.19 5.13
CA VAL A 27 -14.32 0.93 4.69
C VAL A 27 -15.70 0.80 5.32
N GLU A 28 -15.80 0.98 6.63
CA GLU A 28 -17.06 0.91 7.38
C GLU A 28 -18.06 1.98 6.91
N GLU A 29 -17.64 3.23 6.78
CA GLU A 29 -18.49 4.32 6.28
C GLU A 29 -19.03 4.02 4.88
N THR A 30 -18.18 3.48 4.00
CA THR A 30 -18.58 3.12 2.63
C THR A 30 -19.60 1.98 2.63
N MET A 31 -19.39 0.96 3.47
CA MET A 31 -20.31 -0.16 3.63
C MET A 31 -21.67 0.31 4.16
N SER A 32 -21.68 1.13 5.22
CA SER A 32 -22.90 1.73 5.77
C SER A 32 -23.62 2.58 4.72
N ARG A 33 -22.88 3.39 3.95
CA ARG A 33 -23.45 4.25 2.90
C ARG A 33 -24.13 3.44 1.79
N ILE A 34 -23.52 2.32 1.36
CA ILE A 34 -24.12 1.42 0.36
C ILE A 34 -25.38 0.77 0.92
N CYS A 35 -25.37 0.27 2.16
CA CYS A 35 -26.56 -0.29 2.80
C CYS A 35 -27.69 0.75 2.91
N ALA A 36 -27.37 1.96 3.36
CA ALA A 36 -28.33 3.06 3.50
C ALA A 36 -28.88 3.56 2.15
N ALA A 37 -28.16 3.34 1.04
CA ALA A 37 -28.66 3.61 -0.31
C ALA A 37 -29.79 2.67 -0.73
N TYR A 38 -29.87 1.48 -0.13
CA TYR A 38 -30.88 0.46 -0.41
C TYR A 38 -31.82 0.20 0.76
N ASN A 39 -32.06 1.23 1.59
CA ASN A 39 -33.01 1.23 2.71
C ASN A 39 -32.68 0.21 3.83
N ILE A 40 -31.40 -0.09 4.03
CA ILE A 40 -30.89 -0.77 5.23
C ILE A 40 -30.20 0.31 6.08
N GLU A 41 -30.90 0.82 7.08
CA GLU A 41 -30.41 1.93 7.92
C GLU A 41 -29.49 1.43 9.05
N ASP A 42 -29.80 0.26 9.62
CA ASP A 42 -28.99 -0.37 10.66
C ASP A 42 -28.11 -1.48 10.07
N SER A 43 -26.85 -1.14 9.81
CA SER A 43 -25.78 -2.11 9.51
C SER A 43 -24.62 -1.95 10.48
N ASP A 44 -24.36 -3.00 11.25
CA ASP A 44 -23.18 -3.13 12.10
C ASP A 44 -22.00 -3.60 11.26
N ASN A 45 -21.06 -2.69 11.03
CA ASN A 45 -19.84 -2.94 10.26
C ASN A 45 -18.65 -2.94 11.22
N TYR A 46 -17.84 -3.99 11.15
CA TYR A 46 -16.61 -4.09 11.92
C TYR A 46 -15.48 -4.57 11.02
N VAL A 47 -14.45 -3.74 10.89
CA VAL A 47 -13.36 -3.95 9.95
C VAL A 47 -12.02 -3.95 10.65
N THR A 48 -11.25 -5.00 10.40
CA THR A 48 -9.83 -5.07 10.74
C THR A 48 -9.01 -5.24 9.46
N PRO A 49 -7.69 -5.03 9.47
CA PRO A 49 -6.85 -5.25 8.29
C PRO A 49 -6.95 -6.66 7.67
N THR A 50 -7.44 -7.65 8.43
CA THR A 50 -7.50 -9.06 8.01
C THR A 50 -8.91 -9.60 7.81
N VAL A 51 -9.95 -8.94 8.34
CA VAL A 51 -11.33 -9.41 8.24
C VAL A 51 -12.31 -8.23 8.17
N ILE A 52 -13.31 -8.38 7.31
CA ILE A 52 -14.50 -7.53 7.26
C ILE A 52 -15.67 -8.35 7.79
N MET A 53 -16.39 -7.79 8.76
CA MET A 53 -17.62 -8.35 9.32
C MET A 53 -18.72 -7.32 9.11
N ILE A 54 -19.86 -7.77 8.57
CA ILE A 54 -21.05 -6.94 8.40
C ILE A 54 -22.25 -7.74 8.86
N SER A 55 -23.09 -7.11 9.67
CA SER A 55 -24.41 -7.61 10.04
C SER A 55 -25.42 -6.52 9.73
N ALA A 56 -26.53 -6.87 9.12
CA ALA A 56 -27.61 -5.91 8.92
C ALA A 56 -28.97 -6.57 9.07
N THR A 57 -29.95 -5.79 9.51
CA THR A 57 -31.31 -6.25 9.76
C THR A 57 -32.27 -5.56 8.80
N ASN A 58 -33.10 -6.32 8.09
CA ASN A 58 -34.11 -5.74 7.21
C ASN A 58 -35.35 -5.29 8.01
N LYS A 59 -36.26 -4.56 7.34
CA LYS A 59 -37.54 -4.10 7.93
C LYS A 59 -38.46 -5.25 8.38
N ALA A 60 -38.23 -6.48 7.92
CA ALA A 60 -38.97 -7.67 8.33
C ALA A 60 -38.34 -8.36 9.56
N GLY A 61 -37.30 -7.77 10.17
CA GLY A 61 -36.61 -8.32 11.35
C GLY A 61 -35.65 -9.48 11.04
N GLN A 62 -35.36 -9.75 9.77
CA GLN A 62 -34.35 -10.75 9.40
C GLN A 62 -32.96 -10.12 9.44
N THR A 63 -32.09 -10.68 10.28
CA THR A 63 -30.68 -10.31 10.36
C THR A 63 -29.84 -11.25 9.50
N VAL A 64 -28.96 -10.68 8.70
CA VAL A 64 -27.98 -11.41 7.90
C VAL A 64 -26.59 -10.92 8.26
N SER A 65 -25.68 -11.86 8.51
CA SER A 65 -24.27 -11.59 8.80
C SER A 65 -23.37 -12.21 7.75
N LEU A 66 -22.32 -11.49 7.36
CA LEU A 66 -21.33 -11.93 6.38
C LEU A 66 -19.93 -11.57 6.88
N ASN A 67 -19.02 -12.54 6.78
CA ASN A 67 -17.61 -12.34 7.06
C ASN A 67 -16.79 -12.53 5.78
N LYS A 68 -15.87 -11.61 5.50
CA LYS A 68 -14.90 -11.74 4.40
C LYS A 68 -13.48 -11.61 4.93
N ARG A 69 -12.68 -12.66 4.70
CA ARG A 69 -11.25 -12.65 5.00
C ARG A 69 -10.48 -11.87 3.93
N ILE A 70 -9.51 -11.09 4.37
CA ILE A 70 -8.56 -10.38 3.53
C ILE A 70 -7.24 -11.16 3.54
N THR A 71 -6.84 -11.66 2.38
CA THR A 71 -5.66 -12.52 2.22
C THR A 71 -4.50 -11.82 1.54
N SER A 72 -4.77 -10.73 0.81
CA SER A 72 -3.76 -9.93 0.13
C SER A 72 -4.13 -8.46 0.23
N ARG A 73 -3.11 -7.61 0.37
CA ARG A 73 -3.21 -6.17 0.43
C ARG A 73 -2.12 -5.58 -0.46
N THR A 74 -2.47 -4.54 -1.20
CA THR A 74 -1.59 -3.70 -2.01
C THR A 74 -2.01 -2.25 -1.80
N ILE A 75 -1.28 -1.31 -2.41
CA ILE A 75 -1.66 0.11 -2.42
C ILE A 75 -2.22 0.42 -3.81
N ASP A 76 -3.47 0.87 -3.87
CA ASP A 76 -4.12 1.32 -5.10
C ASP A 76 -5.14 2.42 -4.77
N LEU A 77 -4.66 3.66 -4.74
CA LEU A 77 -5.48 4.82 -4.38
C LEU A 77 -6.56 5.11 -5.42
N ASP A 78 -6.36 4.72 -6.69
CA ASP A 78 -7.34 4.87 -7.76
C ASP A 78 -8.56 3.98 -7.52
N LYS A 79 -8.35 2.73 -7.12
CA LYS A 79 -9.47 1.84 -6.71
C LYS A 79 -10.22 2.39 -5.50
N ILE A 80 -9.51 2.93 -4.51
CA ILE A 80 -10.15 3.56 -3.35
C ILE A 80 -11.03 4.72 -3.79
N ASP A 81 -10.51 5.64 -4.61
CA ASP A 81 -11.26 6.80 -5.10
C ASP A 81 -12.50 6.38 -5.90
N LYS A 82 -12.35 5.43 -6.83
CA LYS A 82 -13.46 4.91 -7.65
C LYS A 82 -14.57 4.28 -6.82
N VAL A 83 -14.24 3.46 -5.82
CA VAL A 83 -15.27 2.88 -4.93
C VAL A 83 -15.95 3.95 -4.09
N ASN A 84 -15.20 4.93 -3.57
CA ASN A 84 -15.78 6.03 -2.80
C ASN A 84 -16.74 6.87 -3.67
N THR A 85 -16.32 7.23 -4.88
CA THR A 85 -17.14 7.97 -5.84
C THR A 85 -18.39 7.18 -6.21
N LEU A 86 -18.24 5.88 -6.48
CA LEU A 86 -19.38 5.00 -6.74
C LEU A 86 -20.37 5.02 -5.57
N SER A 87 -19.90 4.82 -4.34
CA SER A 87 -20.75 4.77 -3.12
C SER A 87 -21.56 6.05 -2.89
N ARG A 88 -21.00 7.22 -3.23
CA ARG A 88 -21.68 8.52 -3.13
C ARG A 88 -22.73 8.68 -4.22
N SER A 89 -22.42 8.21 -5.43
CA SER A 89 -23.29 8.36 -6.60
C SER A 89 -24.51 7.44 -6.63
N ILE A 90 -24.59 6.40 -5.77
CA ILE A 90 -25.69 5.42 -5.80
C ILE A 90 -27.05 6.09 -5.67
N LYS A 91 -27.22 6.93 -4.62
CA LYS A 91 -28.49 7.65 -4.39
C LYS A 91 -28.74 8.72 -5.45
N GLU A 92 -27.70 9.48 -5.81
CA GLU A 92 -27.81 10.60 -6.76
C GLU A 92 -28.21 10.13 -8.16
N LYS A 93 -27.67 8.99 -8.61
CA LYS A 93 -27.93 8.43 -9.94
C LYS A 93 -28.98 7.33 -9.96
N ASN A 94 -29.61 7.03 -8.81
CA ASN A 94 -30.57 5.94 -8.64
C ASN A 94 -30.07 4.59 -9.20
N LEU A 95 -28.80 4.25 -8.90
CA LEU A 95 -28.19 3.03 -9.43
C LEU A 95 -28.84 1.77 -8.87
N THR A 96 -29.14 0.83 -9.74
CA THR A 96 -29.59 -0.51 -9.37
C THR A 96 -28.44 -1.33 -8.76
N LEU A 97 -28.77 -2.36 -7.98
CA LEU A 97 -27.76 -3.26 -7.38
C LEU A 97 -26.87 -3.93 -8.45
N GLU A 98 -27.43 -4.23 -9.62
CA GLU A 98 -26.72 -4.88 -10.72
C GLU A 98 -25.71 -3.94 -11.37
N GLU A 99 -26.04 -2.66 -11.51
CA GLU A 99 -25.11 -1.64 -12.00
C GLU A 99 -23.96 -1.44 -11.01
N VAL A 100 -24.25 -1.34 -9.71
CA VAL A 100 -23.20 -1.23 -8.68
C VAL A 100 -22.29 -2.44 -8.67
N GLU A 101 -22.85 -3.65 -8.75
CA GLU A 101 -22.07 -4.90 -8.82
C GLU A 101 -21.18 -4.94 -10.08
N LYS A 102 -21.70 -4.50 -11.23
CA LYS A 102 -20.95 -4.40 -12.47
C LYS A 102 -19.79 -3.40 -12.36
N GLU A 103 -20.04 -2.21 -11.82
CA GLU A 103 -19.02 -1.19 -11.62
C GLU A 103 -17.93 -1.66 -10.64
N LEU A 104 -18.30 -2.28 -9.52
CA LEU A 104 -17.34 -2.86 -8.58
C LEU A 104 -16.46 -3.93 -9.25
N ASN A 105 -17.03 -4.76 -10.13
CA ASN A 105 -16.27 -5.75 -10.89
C ASN A 105 -15.29 -5.12 -11.89
N ILE A 106 -15.65 -3.99 -12.50
CA ILE A 106 -14.75 -3.21 -13.37
C ILE A 106 -13.60 -2.62 -12.54
N ILE A 107 -13.92 -1.96 -11.42
CA ILE A 107 -12.92 -1.36 -10.51
C ILE A 107 -11.96 -2.42 -9.98
N LYS A 108 -12.49 -3.59 -9.58
CA LYS A 108 -11.69 -4.70 -9.05
C LYS A 108 -10.65 -5.19 -10.05
N LYS A 109 -11.04 -5.36 -11.32
CA LYS A 109 -10.12 -5.76 -12.41
C LYS A 109 -9.03 -4.70 -12.57
N GLY A 110 -9.43 -3.42 -12.66
CA GLY A 110 -8.50 -2.30 -12.83
C GLY A 110 -7.62 -2.43 -14.07
N VAL A 111 -6.84 -1.38 -14.36
CA VAL A 111 -5.77 -1.44 -15.35
C VAL A 111 -4.50 -1.00 -14.64
N PRO A 112 -3.48 -1.86 -14.49
CA PRO A 112 -2.23 -1.44 -13.87
C PRO A 112 -1.55 -0.38 -14.73
N TYR A 113 -0.75 0.48 -14.10
CA TYR A 113 0.08 1.43 -14.82
C TYR A 113 1.06 0.71 -15.75
N ASP A 114 1.45 1.37 -16.84
CA ASP A 114 2.52 0.86 -17.70
C ASP A 114 3.79 0.69 -16.87
N TYR A 115 4.42 -0.48 -16.99
CA TYR A 115 5.66 -0.82 -16.29
C TYR A 115 6.77 0.22 -16.52
N LYS A 116 6.82 0.86 -17.69
CA LYS A 116 7.77 1.95 -17.97
C LYS A 116 7.52 3.18 -17.10
N ILE A 117 6.25 3.51 -16.86
CA ILE A 117 5.86 4.63 -15.98
C ILE A 117 6.27 4.31 -14.55
N GLU A 118 6.10 3.07 -14.09
CA GLU A 118 6.53 2.67 -12.74
C GLU A 118 8.04 2.77 -12.56
N ILE A 119 8.84 2.37 -13.56
CA ILE A 119 10.30 2.52 -13.54
C ILE A 119 10.67 4.00 -13.47
N ILE A 120 10.15 4.83 -14.37
CA ILE A 120 10.47 6.27 -14.40
C ILE A 120 10.07 6.94 -13.08
N SER A 121 8.92 6.57 -12.53
CA SER A 121 8.47 7.07 -11.22
C SER A 121 9.43 6.66 -10.11
N SER A 122 9.91 5.42 -10.10
CA SER A 122 10.93 4.93 -9.17
C SER A 122 12.22 5.73 -9.26
N CYS A 123 12.68 6.05 -10.48
CA CYS A 123 13.83 6.93 -10.69
C CYS A 123 13.62 8.31 -10.05
N PHE A 124 12.49 8.97 -10.34
CA PHE A 124 12.24 10.30 -9.79
C PHE A 124 12.06 10.30 -8.27
N ILE A 125 11.37 9.31 -7.70
CA ILE A 125 11.20 9.18 -6.24
C ILE A 125 12.58 9.14 -5.58
N SER A 126 13.42 8.18 -5.98
CA SER A 126 14.76 8.04 -5.40
C SER A 126 15.63 9.30 -5.57
N SER A 127 15.64 9.90 -6.75
CA SER A 127 16.44 11.09 -7.03
C SER A 127 15.98 12.33 -6.27
N PHE A 128 14.67 12.61 -6.23
CA PHE A 128 14.17 13.79 -5.52
C PHE A 128 14.26 13.64 -4.00
N PHE A 129 14.06 12.44 -3.45
CA PHE A 129 14.32 12.22 -2.03
C PHE A 129 15.80 12.38 -1.68
N THR A 130 16.71 11.96 -2.56
CA THR A 130 18.15 12.19 -2.37
C THR A 130 18.48 13.67 -2.28
N LEU A 131 17.93 14.49 -3.19
CA LEU A 131 18.05 15.95 -3.10
C LEU A 131 17.40 16.53 -1.83
N LEU A 132 16.22 16.02 -1.46
CA LEU A 132 15.51 16.44 -0.25
C LEU A 132 16.36 16.25 1.02
N PHE A 133 17.17 15.18 1.06
CA PHE A 133 18.06 14.91 2.18
C PHE A 133 19.42 15.62 2.10
N GLY A 134 19.61 16.50 1.10
CA GLY A 134 20.81 17.31 0.95
C GLY A 134 21.87 16.74 0.02
N GLY A 135 21.52 15.76 -0.83
CA GLY A 135 22.39 15.30 -1.91
C GLY A 135 22.60 16.37 -2.99
N ASN A 136 23.69 16.24 -3.74
CA ASN A 136 24.01 17.12 -4.86
C ASN A 136 23.43 16.57 -6.20
N PHE A 137 23.68 17.28 -7.31
CA PHE A 137 23.18 16.88 -8.62
C PHE A 137 23.78 15.56 -9.13
N LEU A 138 25.01 15.21 -8.77
CA LEU A 138 25.57 13.89 -9.10
C LEU A 138 24.85 12.78 -8.33
N ASP A 139 24.58 13.00 -7.04
CA ASP A 139 23.82 12.06 -6.21
C ASP A 139 22.42 11.82 -6.77
N PHE A 140 21.77 12.86 -7.33
CA PHE A 140 20.49 12.74 -8.04
C PHE A 140 20.59 11.78 -9.22
N LEU A 141 21.62 11.91 -10.06
CA LEU A 141 21.82 11.07 -11.26
C LEU A 141 22.10 9.61 -10.89
N ILE A 142 22.93 9.39 -9.87
CA ILE A 142 23.21 8.04 -9.37
C ILE A 142 21.94 7.41 -8.80
N SER A 143 21.21 8.15 -7.97
CA SER A 143 19.95 7.69 -7.39
C SER A 143 18.90 7.38 -8.46
N PHE A 144 18.90 8.14 -9.57
CA PHE A 144 18.01 7.90 -10.71
C PHE A 144 18.24 6.51 -11.31
N ILE A 145 19.51 6.15 -11.50
CA ILE A 145 19.92 4.85 -12.02
C ILE A 145 19.58 3.74 -11.01
N ILE A 146 19.81 3.98 -9.71
CA ILE A 146 19.45 3.02 -8.65
C ILE A 146 17.95 2.77 -8.63
N GLY A 147 17.13 3.83 -8.73
CA GLY A 147 15.67 3.71 -8.81
C GLY A 147 15.22 2.91 -10.03
N ALA A 148 15.89 3.08 -11.18
CA ALA A 148 15.65 2.30 -12.39
C ALA A 148 15.99 0.82 -12.20
N ALA A 149 17.08 0.51 -11.49
CA ALA A 149 17.55 -0.85 -11.23
C ALA A 149 16.73 -1.57 -10.14
N LEU A 150 16.25 -0.83 -9.13
CA LEU A 150 15.51 -1.39 -8.01
C LEU A 150 14.14 -1.94 -8.44
N LYS A 151 13.42 -1.24 -9.31
CA LYS A 151 12.05 -1.64 -9.70
C LYS A 151 12.00 -3.04 -10.36
N PRO A 152 12.86 -3.40 -11.33
CA PRO A 152 12.97 -4.76 -11.85
C PRO A 152 13.26 -5.82 -10.79
N VAL A 153 14.13 -5.52 -9.82
CA VAL A 153 14.44 -6.45 -8.72
C VAL A 153 13.19 -6.74 -7.89
N LEU A 154 12.44 -5.69 -7.51
CA LEU A 154 11.19 -5.83 -6.76
C LEU A 154 10.12 -6.59 -7.54
N SER A 155 9.96 -6.29 -8.84
CA SER A 155 9.00 -6.98 -9.71
C SER A 155 9.35 -8.47 -9.87
N PHE A 156 10.63 -8.81 -9.99
CA PHE A 156 11.08 -10.19 -10.06
C PHE A 156 10.80 -10.98 -8.77
N LEU A 157 11.06 -10.38 -7.60
CA LEU A 157 10.74 -11.00 -6.31
C LEU A 157 9.22 -11.16 -6.11
N SER A 158 8.44 -10.19 -6.59
CA SER A 158 6.98 -10.29 -6.59
C SER A 158 6.48 -11.43 -7.49
N TYR A 159 7.09 -11.63 -8.66
CA TYR A 159 6.76 -12.74 -9.56
C TYR A 159 7.02 -14.10 -8.89
N LEU A 160 8.08 -14.20 -8.09
CA LEU A 160 8.41 -15.39 -7.29
C LEU A 160 7.54 -15.55 -6.02
N ASN A 161 6.59 -14.64 -5.77
CA ASN A 161 5.76 -14.61 -4.56
C ASN A 161 6.59 -14.59 -3.25
N VAL A 162 7.74 -13.92 -3.28
CA VAL A 162 8.57 -13.73 -2.08
C VAL A 162 7.83 -12.86 -1.08
N ASN A 163 7.92 -13.23 0.21
CA ASN A 163 7.29 -12.47 1.29
C ASN A 163 7.81 -11.04 1.34
N VAL A 164 6.90 -10.08 1.59
CA VAL A 164 7.17 -8.64 1.71
C VAL A 164 8.38 -8.32 2.58
N PHE A 165 8.60 -9.05 3.69
CA PHE A 165 9.79 -8.87 4.53
C PHE A 165 11.08 -9.11 3.75
N PHE A 166 11.20 -10.25 3.07
CA PHE A 166 12.39 -10.59 2.29
C PHE A 166 12.53 -9.72 1.05
N THR A 167 11.42 -9.33 0.42
CA THR A 167 11.43 -8.40 -0.71
C THR A 167 12.04 -7.06 -0.33
N ASN A 168 11.67 -6.52 0.84
CA ASN A 168 12.24 -5.26 1.35
C ASN A 168 13.69 -5.41 1.84
N LEU A 169 14.06 -6.56 2.39
CA LEU A 169 15.45 -6.87 2.75
C LEU A 169 16.35 -6.86 1.51
N VAL A 170 15.95 -7.57 0.45
CA VAL A 170 16.69 -7.57 -0.82
C VAL A 170 16.69 -6.17 -1.43
N GLY A 171 15.58 -5.42 -1.35
CA GLY A 171 15.53 -4.03 -1.80
C GLY A 171 16.57 -3.13 -1.12
N GLY A 172 16.65 -3.16 0.22
CA GLY A 172 17.64 -2.39 0.98
C GLY A 172 19.08 -2.81 0.65
N PHE A 173 19.31 -4.11 0.48
CA PHE A 173 20.57 -4.67 0.00
C PHE A 173 20.94 -4.11 -1.38
N THR A 174 20.03 -4.17 -2.35
CA THR A 174 20.23 -3.70 -3.72
C THR A 174 20.57 -2.22 -3.76
N VAL A 175 19.81 -1.38 -3.05
CA VAL A 175 20.07 0.07 -2.98
C VAL A 175 21.48 0.35 -2.43
N SER A 176 21.81 -0.25 -1.29
CA SER A 176 23.10 -0.01 -0.63
C SER A 176 24.27 -0.52 -1.46
N LEU A 177 24.12 -1.67 -2.12
CA LEU A 177 25.15 -2.24 -2.98
C LEU A 177 25.44 -1.32 -4.17
N PHE A 178 24.40 -0.87 -4.90
CA PHE A 178 24.62 0.00 -6.04
C PHE A 178 25.14 1.39 -5.64
N ALA A 179 24.68 1.93 -4.50
CA ALA A 179 25.20 3.19 -3.97
C ALA A 179 26.71 3.08 -3.68
N LEU A 180 27.17 2.02 -3.01
CA LEU A 180 28.59 1.82 -2.74
C LEU A 180 29.40 1.54 -4.01
N LEU A 181 28.89 0.71 -4.93
CA LEU A 181 29.57 0.46 -6.20
C LEU A 181 29.75 1.74 -7.03
N SER A 182 28.82 2.69 -6.95
CA SER A 182 28.94 3.96 -7.67
C SER A 182 30.14 4.81 -7.24
N THR A 183 30.61 4.66 -5.99
CA THR A 183 31.80 5.37 -5.46
C THR A 183 33.10 4.93 -6.13
N LEU A 184 33.14 3.72 -6.70
CA LEU A 184 34.29 3.21 -7.43
C LEU A 184 34.46 3.88 -8.79
N VAL A 185 33.37 4.45 -9.33
CA VAL A 185 33.33 5.05 -10.67
C VAL A 185 33.28 6.58 -10.60
N VAL A 186 32.59 7.12 -9.60
CA VAL A 186 32.36 8.56 -9.45
C VAL A 186 32.79 8.99 -8.04
N SER A 187 33.69 9.97 -7.97
CA SER A 187 34.15 10.57 -6.71
C SER A 187 33.23 11.72 -6.27
N GLY A 188 33.24 12.04 -4.97
CA GLY A 188 32.46 13.15 -4.41
C GLY A 188 30.97 12.89 -4.23
N LEU A 189 30.56 11.61 -4.20
CA LEU A 189 29.18 11.20 -3.92
C LEU A 189 28.89 11.22 -2.42
N ASN A 190 27.69 11.68 -2.05
CA ASN A 190 27.18 11.56 -0.68
C ASN A 190 26.36 10.26 -0.57
N VAL A 191 27.07 9.16 -0.33
CA VAL A 191 26.50 7.81 -0.34
C VAL A 191 25.40 7.65 0.70
N ASP A 192 25.52 8.28 1.87
CA ASP A 192 24.48 8.27 2.89
C ASP A 192 23.17 8.84 2.33
N LYS A 193 23.24 9.97 1.59
CA LYS A 193 22.08 10.62 0.96
C LYS A 193 21.46 9.78 -0.14
N ILE A 194 22.30 9.17 -0.97
CA ILE A 194 21.86 8.26 -2.03
C ILE A 194 21.12 7.07 -1.43
N ILE A 195 21.68 6.44 -0.38
CA ILE A 195 21.04 5.29 0.27
C ILE A 195 19.70 5.68 0.88
N ILE A 196 19.64 6.72 1.72
CA ILE A 196 18.38 7.11 2.38
C ILE A 196 17.33 7.61 1.37
N GLY A 197 17.76 8.27 0.29
CA GLY A 197 16.88 8.76 -0.76
C GLY A 197 16.34 7.62 -1.63
N SER A 198 17.17 6.70 -2.07
CA SER A 198 16.75 5.54 -2.87
C SER A 198 15.92 4.52 -2.08
N VAL A 199 16.18 4.35 -0.79
CA VAL A 199 15.38 3.47 0.08
C VAL A 199 13.93 3.96 0.22
N MET A 200 13.63 5.25 0.00
CA MET A 200 12.26 5.78 0.14
C MET A 200 11.22 5.11 -0.75
N ILE A 201 11.63 4.44 -1.82
CA ILE A 201 10.73 3.62 -2.65
C ILE A 201 10.14 2.44 -1.86
N LEU A 202 10.88 1.92 -0.87
CA LEU A 202 10.52 0.76 -0.05
C LEU A 202 9.77 1.15 1.23
N VAL A 203 9.82 2.42 1.61
CA VAL A 203 9.30 2.88 2.90
C VAL A 203 7.78 2.76 2.92
N PRO A 204 7.19 2.10 3.94
CA PRO A 204 5.76 1.83 3.99
C PRO A 204 4.97 3.03 4.51
N GLY A 205 5.10 4.20 3.85
CA GLY A 205 4.56 5.47 4.32
C GLY A 205 3.04 5.44 4.58
N ILE A 206 2.28 4.83 3.67
CA ILE A 206 0.81 4.69 3.83
C ILE A 206 0.46 3.80 5.04
N ALA A 207 1.21 2.73 5.29
CA ALA A 207 0.95 1.87 6.45
C ALA A 207 1.21 2.63 7.76
N ILE A 208 2.29 3.44 7.82
CA ILE A 208 2.62 4.28 8.98
C ILE A 208 1.51 5.30 9.25
N VAL A 209 1.09 6.05 8.22
CA VAL A 209 0.04 7.06 8.35
C VAL A 209 -1.27 6.42 8.80
N ASN A 210 -1.65 5.30 8.19
CA ASN A 210 -2.86 4.58 8.55
C ASN A 210 -2.80 4.01 9.97
N ALA A 211 -1.64 3.50 10.41
CA ALA A 211 -1.47 3.00 11.77
C ALA A 211 -1.72 4.10 12.81
N LEU A 212 -1.15 5.29 12.58
CA LEU A 212 -1.36 6.46 13.44
C LEU A 212 -2.81 6.92 13.43
N ARG A 213 -3.41 7.04 12.24
CA ARG A 213 -4.81 7.45 12.07
C ARG A 213 -5.78 6.52 12.79
N ASP A 214 -5.67 5.22 12.55
CA ASP A 214 -6.52 4.19 13.14
C ASP A 214 -6.34 4.16 14.68
N THR A 215 -5.10 4.32 15.17
CA THR A 215 -4.85 4.41 16.63
C THR A 215 -5.52 5.64 17.26
N ILE A 216 -5.42 6.81 16.61
CA ILE A 216 -6.05 8.06 17.09
C ILE A 216 -7.57 7.96 17.04
N ALA A 217 -8.13 7.27 16.05
CA ALA A 217 -9.57 7.04 15.92
C ALA A 217 -10.14 6.04 16.95
N GLY A 218 -9.28 5.31 17.66
CA GLY A 218 -9.68 4.28 18.62
C GLY A 218 -9.67 2.84 18.08
N ASP A 219 -9.32 2.65 16.80
CA ASP A 219 -9.18 1.36 16.13
C ASP A 219 -7.83 0.70 16.45
N LEU A 220 -7.61 0.40 17.74
CA LEU A 220 -6.32 -0.04 18.28
C LEU A 220 -5.79 -1.32 17.61
N ILE A 221 -6.66 -2.29 17.32
CA ILE A 221 -6.25 -3.54 16.65
C ILE A 221 -5.70 -3.24 15.26
N SER A 222 -6.39 -2.38 14.48
CA SER A 222 -5.91 -2.01 13.14
C SER A 222 -4.61 -1.21 13.23
N GLY A 223 -4.55 -0.25 14.15
CA GLY A 223 -3.37 0.57 14.43
C GLY A 223 -2.12 -0.27 14.73
N ILE A 224 -2.24 -1.21 15.67
CA ILE A 224 -1.13 -2.11 16.06
C ILE A 224 -0.72 -3.02 14.90
N VAL A 225 -1.67 -3.61 14.16
CA VAL A 225 -1.36 -4.50 13.04
C VAL A 225 -0.60 -3.77 11.93
N ARG A 226 -1.08 -2.59 11.51
CA ARG A 226 -0.40 -1.80 10.47
C ARG A 226 0.93 -1.23 10.97
N GLY A 227 1.01 -0.84 12.24
CA GLY A 227 2.23 -0.36 12.87
C GLY A 227 3.31 -1.44 12.93
N ALA A 228 2.95 -2.66 13.35
CA ALA A 228 3.85 -3.80 13.37
C ALA A 228 4.32 -4.18 11.96
N GLU A 229 3.43 -4.14 10.96
CA GLU A 229 3.77 -4.35 9.55
C GLU A 229 4.79 -3.32 9.05
N ALA A 230 4.55 -2.03 9.30
CA ALA A 230 5.47 -0.97 8.92
C ALA A 230 6.83 -1.09 9.62
N PHE A 231 6.83 -1.44 10.92
CA PHE A 231 8.04 -1.65 11.70
C PHE A 231 8.87 -2.82 11.14
N LEU A 232 8.24 -3.95 10.84
CA LEU A 232 8.93 -5.11 10.24
C LEU A 232 9.55 -4.79 8.89
N ILE A 233 8.87 -4.00 8.06
CA ILE A 233 9.41 -3.53 6.78
C ILE A 233 10.63 -2.62 7.02
N ALA A 234 10.56 -1.68 7.96
CA ALA A 234 11.68 -0.80 8.30
C ALA A 234 12.90 -1.59 8.80
N VAL A 235 12.68 -2.61 9.64
CA VAL A 235 13.73 -3.53 10.09
C VAL A 235 14.32 -4.30 8.91
N ALA A 236 13.50 -4.82 8.00
CA ALA A 236 13.98 -5.56 6.83
C ALA A 236 14.92 -4.71 5.96
N ILE A 237 14.50 -3.47 5.67
CA ILE A 237 15.30 -2.50 4.92
C ILE A 237 16.62 -2.23 5.64
N ALA A 238 16.57 -1.93 6.94
CA ALA A 238 17.75 -1.62 7.74
C ALA A 238 18.74 -2.79 7.79
N VAL A 239 18.25 -4.03 7.94
CA VAL A 239 19.07 -5.24 7.90
C VAL A 239 19.69 -5.43 6.52
N GLY A 240 18.90 -5.31 5.45
CA GLY A 240 19.38 -5.44 4.07
C GLY A 240 20.52 -4.46 3.76
N SER A 241 20.32 -3.18 4.08
CA SER A 241 21.33 -2.13 3.91
C SER A 241 22.54 -2.33 4.81
N GLY A 242 22.32 -2.66 6.09
CA GLY A 242 23.36 -2.85 7.09
C GLY A 242 24.30 -4.02 6.77
N VAL A 243 23.78 -5.11 6.21
CA VAL A 243 24.60 -6.24 5.75
C VAL A 243 25.60 -5.80 4.69
N VAL A 244 25.16 -5.02 3.70
CA VAL A 244 26.05 -4.53 2.64
C VAL A 244 27.10 -3.59 3.19
N LEU A 245 26.70 -2.61 4.00
CA LEU A 245 27.62 -1.65 4.62
C LEU A 245 28.71 -2.37 5.43
N LYS A 246 28.32 -3.38 6.22
CA LYS A 246 29.27 -4.17 7.02
C LYS A 246 30.22 -4.98 6.16
N LEU A 247 29.71 -5.63 5.10
CA LEU A 247 30.55 -6.39 4.16
C LEU A 247 31.54 -5.47 3.43
N TRP A 248 31.11 -4.28 3.02
CA TRP A 248 31.95 -3.29 2.35
C TRP A 248 33.13 -2.86 3.22
N ILE A 249 32.87 -2.52 4.48
CA ILE A 249 33.91 -2.14 5.44
C ILE A 249 34.89 -3.30 5.66
N HIS A 250 34.40 -4.53 5.77
CA HIS A 250 35.25 -5.70 5.97
C HIS A 250 36.15 -6.01 4.76
N LEU A 251 35.69 -5.70 3.54
CA LEU A 251 36.46 -5.83 2.31
C LEU A 251 37.46 -4.69 2.07
N GLY A 252 37.62 -3.77 3.03
CA GLY A 252 38.56 -2.65 2.96
C GLY A 252 38.03 -1.43 2.20
N GLY A 253 36.72 -1.37 1.94
CA GLY A 253 36.09 -0.18 1.41
C GLY A 253 36.11 0.97 2.41
N THR A 254 36.32 2.20 1.93
CA THR A 254 36.27 3.41 2.77
C THR A 254 34.86 3.65 3.29
N THR A 255 34.76 4.13 4.54
CA THR A 255 33.49 4.50 5.17
C THR A 255 32.89 5.77 4.55
N LEU A 256 31.56 5.87 4.68
CA LEU A 256 30.72 7.04 4.39
C LEU A 256 31.34 8.37 4.84
#